data_AF-M3F4K2-F1
#
_entry.id   AF-M3F4K2-F1
#
_cell.length_a   1.000
_cell.length_b   1.000
_cell.length_c   1.000
_cell.angle_alpha   90.00
_cell.angle_beta   90.00
_cell.angle_gamma   90.00
#
_symmetry.space_group_name_H-M   'P 1'
#
loop_
_entity.id
_entity.type
_entity.pdbx_description
1 polymer ?
#
loop_
_entity_poly.entity_id
_entity_poly.type
_entity_poly.pdbx_seq_one_letter_code
_entity_poly.pdbx_strand_id
1 'polypeptide(L)'
;MRGRRPWSFAAFRHFDNRDGFPLLHDHCLVLNRVQRLDEDGEPVWGALDTGRLYRHVVAAGTLYTLAMTTEVCEELGLATVPREVTPGLRPVMEIAGVDSELIDWSSTRRHTRRSTGGCPASAPARAWPGGRRRRPAPRRRPRAR
;
A
#
# COMPACT_ATOMS: atom_id res chain seq x y z
N MET A 1 -11.65 26.12 -14.39
CA MET A 1 -10.55 26.65 -13.57
C MET A 1 -10.20 25.62 -12.50
N ARG A 2 -9.01 24.98 -12.54
CA ARG A 2 -8.57 24.12 -11.42
C ARG A 2 -8.19 25.05 -10.28
N GLY A 3 -9.06 25.15 -9.27
CA GLY A 3 -8.74 25.85 -8.03
C GLY A 3 -7.43 25.32 -7.46
N ARG A 4 -6.58 26.22 -6.95
CA ARG A 4 -5.35 25.85 -6.25
C ARG A 4 -5.73 24.88 -5.13
N ARG A 5 -5.09 23.72 -5.10
CA ARG A 5 -5.29 22.76 -4.02
C ARG A 5 -4.64 23.35 -2.76
N PRO A 6 -5.38 23.49 -1.65
CA PRO A 6 -4.82 24.04 -0.42
C PRO A 6 -3.83 23.08 0.27
N TRP A 7 -3.59 21.90 -0.29
CA TRP A 7 -2.67 20.88 0.21
C TRP A 7 -2.10 20.09 -0.97
N SER A 8 -0.99 19.39 -0.71
CA SER A 8 -0.26 18.63 -1.72
C SER A 8 0.06 17.23 -1.22
N PHE A 9 0.06 16.27 -2.14
CA PHE A 9 0.50 14.90 -1.88
C PHE A 9 1.23 14.33 -3.10
N ALA A 10 1.99 13.27 -2.88
CA ALA A 10 2.58 12.44 -3.93
C ALA A 10 2.30 10.97 -3.63
N ALA A 11 1.93 10.19 -4.64
CA ALA A 11 1.67 8.76 -4.52
C ALA A 11 2.76 7.95 -5.22
N PHE A 12 3.30 6.96 -4.53
CA PHE A 12 4.36 6.08 -5.02
C PHE A 12 3.90 4.62 -4.94
N ARG A 13 3.64 4.02 -6.11
CA ARG A 13 3.21 2.64 -6.22
C ARG A 13 4.38 1.66 -6.14
N HIS A 14 4.19 0.62 -5.34
CA HIS A 14 5.09 -0.52 -5.20
C HIS A 14 4.32 -1.82 -5.42
N PHE A 15 5.03 -2.87 -5.83
CA PHE A 15 4.42 -4.16 -6.23
C PHE A 15 4.91 -5.34 -5.39
N ASP A 16 5.89 -5.10 -4.53
CA ASP A 16 6.61 -6.10 -3.77
C ASP A 16 6.76 -5.68 -2.31
N ASN A 17 6.83 -6.66 -1.42
CA ASN A 17 7.17 -6.44 -0.02
C ASN A 17 8.70 -6.39 0.16
N ARG A 18 9.16 -6.21 1.41
CA ARG A 18 10.60 -6.13 1.73
C ARG A 18 11.38 -7.40 1.34
N ASP A 19 10.71 -8.54 1.29
CA ASP A 19 11.30 -9.84 0.98
C ASP A 19 11.17 -10.20 -0.53
N GLY A 20 10.61 -9.29 -1.34
CA GLY A 20 10.44 -9.46 -2.78
C GLY A 20 9.19 -10.27 -3.19
N PHE A 21 8.27 -10.57 -2.27
CA PHE A 21 7.00 -11.23 -2.59
C PHE A 21 5.95 -10.21 -3.06
N PRO A 22 4.98 -10.62 -3.90
CA PRO A 22 3.94 -9.73 -4.40
C PRO A 22 3.16 -9.03 -3.29
N LEU A 23 3.15 -7.70 -3.30
CA LEU A 23 2.37 -6.85 -2.41
C LEU A 23 2.12 -5.49 -3.08
N LEU A 24 0.99 -5.35 -3.78
CA LEU A 24 0.59 -4.07 -4.36
C LEU A 24 0.23 -3.09 -3.23
N HIS A 25 0.95 -1.96 -3.16
CA HIS A 25 0.64 -0.89 -2.21
C HIS A 25 1.12 0.47 -2.71
N ASP A 26 0.42 1.52 -2.28
CA ASP A 26 0.76 2.90 -2.58
C ASP A 26 1.26 3.60 -1.30
N HIS A 27 2.40 4.27 -1.41
CA HIS A 27 2.86 5.22 -0.41
C HIS A 27 2.37 6.63 -0.77
N CYS A 28 1.33 7.08 -0.09
CA CYS A 28 0.79 8.42 -0.26
C CYS A 28 1.45 9.38 0.74
N LEU A 29 2.45 10.13 0.29
CA LEU A 29 3.12 11.15 1.09
C LEU A 29 2.29 12.44 1.06
N VAL A 30 1.72 12.80 2.20
CA VAL A 30 1.01 14.07 2.38
C VAL A 30 1.99 15.09 2.94
N LEU A 31 2.14 16.23 2.25
CA LEU A 31 2.97 17.32 2.74
C LEU A 31 2.32 17.92 3.99
N ASN A 32 3.08 18.04 5.09
CA ASN A 32 2.61 18.72 6.30
C ASN A 32 2.62 20.25 6.12
N ARG A 33 1.88 20.73 5.12
CA ARG A 33 1.73 22.14 4.79
C ARG A 33 0.40 22.34 4.07
N VAL A 34 -0.47 23.14 4.68
CA VAL A 34 -1.81 23.44 4.18
C VAL A 34 -2.01 24.96 4.12
N GLN A 35 -2.72 25.44 3.11
CA GLN A 35 -3.16 26.82 2.96
C GLN A 35 -4.58 26.94 3.52
N ARG A 36 -4.77 27.87 4.46
CA ARG A 36 -6.09 28.29 4.95
C ARG A 36 -6.28 29.77 4.68
N LEU A 37 -7.50 30.27 4.80
CA LEU A 37 -7.77 31.69 4.82
C LEU A 37 -7.69 32.19 6.27
N ASP A 38 -7.17 33.39 6.49
CA ASP A 38 -7.29 34.10 7.76
C ASP A 38 -8.64 34.84 7.86
N GLU A 39 -8.80 35.67 8.90
CA GLU A 39 -10.03 36.43 9.17
C GLU A 39 -10.33 37.47 8.08
N ASP A 40 -9.29 37.99 7.43
CA ASP A 40 -9.38 38.98 6.35
C ASP A 40 -9.59 38.31 4.98
N GLY A 41 -9.55 36.97 4.92
CA GLY A 41 -9.71 36.19 3.70
C GLY A 41 -8.41 35.98 2.91
N GLU A 42 -7.26 36.33 3.48
CA GLU A 42 -5.95 36.18 2.86
C GLU A 42 -5.34 34.78 3.10
N PRO A 43 -4.59 34.23 2.13
CA PRO A 43 -4.08 32.87 2.23
C PRO A 43 -2.86 32.77 3.15
N VAL A 44 -3.02 32.06 4.27
CA VAL A 44 -1.94 31.75 5.22
C VAL A 44 -1.58 30.26 5.21
N TRP A 45 -0.28 29.96 5.29
CA TRP A 45 0.22 28.59 5.34
C TRP A 45 0.41 28.13 6.78
N GLY A 46 0.03 26.90 7.08
CA GLY A 46 0.22 26.26 8.39
C GLY A 46 0.49 24.77 8.27
N ALA A 47 0.68 24.13 9.42
CA ALA A 47 0.75 22.68 9.52
C ALA A 47 -0.63 22.05 9.31
N LEU A 48 -0.65 20.83 8.76
CA LEU A 48 -1.86 20.03 8.66
C LEU A 48 -2.27 19.53 10.05
N ASP A 49 -3.57 19.53 10.36
CA ASP A 49 -4.09 18.86 11.56
C ASP A 49 -4.01 17.34 11.38
N THR A 50 -2.85 16.77 11.70
CA THR A 50 -2.58 15.34 11.60
C THR A 50 -3.32 14.52 12.66
N GLY A 51 -3.70 15.13 13.79
CA GLY A 51 -4.45 14.47 14.85
C GLY A 51 -5.90 14.17 14.44
N ARG A 52 -6.55 15.10 13.72
CA ARG A 52 -7.85 14.81 13.08
C ARG A 52 -7.72 13.78 11.97
N LEU A 53 -6.68 13.88 11.13
CA LEU A 53 -6.45 12.89 10.07
C LEU A 53 -6.30 11.48 10.63
N TYR A 54 -5.49 11.32 11.69
CA TYR A 54 -5.22 10.03 12.33
C TYR A 54 -6.49 9.40 12.93
N ARG A 55 -7.37 10.21 13.55
CA ARG A 55 -8.65 9.73 14.08
C ARG A 55 -9.56 9.08 13.03
N HIS A 56 -9.37 9.41 11.75
CA HIS A 56 -10.16 8.86 10.64
C HIS A 56 -9.43 7.81 9.80
N VAL A 57 -8.25 7.33 10.21
CA VAL A 57 -7.44 6.41 9.38
C VAL A 57 -8.15 5.11 9.03
N VAL A 58 -8.94 4.55 9.95
CA VAL A 58 -9.71 3.31 9.72
C VAL A 58 -10.84 3.53 8.72
N ALA A 59 -11.55 4.67 8.81
CA ALA A 59 -12.61 5.03 7.88
C ALA A 59 -12.05 5.24 6.46
N ALA A 60 -10.94 5.98 6.35
CA ALA A 60 -10.24 6.18 5.08
C ALA A 60 -9.76 4.84 4.47
N GLY A 61 -9.18 3.96 5.29
CA GLY A 61 -8.76 2.62 4.84
C GLY A 61 -9.94 1.75 4.40
N THR A 62 -11.07 1.82 5.10
CA THR A 62 -12.29 1.07 4.73
C THR A 62 -12.85 1.57 3.41
N LEU A 63 -12.91 2.90 3.22
CA LEU A 63 -13.36 3.50 1.97
C LEU A 63 -12.44 3.12 0.81
N TYR A 64 -11.12 3.17 1.02
CA TYR A 64 -10.14 2.75 0.02
C TYR A 64 -10.35 1.29 -0.40
N THR A 65 -10.42 0.36 0.56
CA THR A 65 -10.60 -1.06 0.26
C THR A 65 -11.93 -1.31 -0.45
N LEU A 66 -13.02 -0.66 -0.02
CA LEU A 66 -14.30 -0.78 -0.69
C LEU A 66 -14.23 -0.29 -2.13
N ALA A 67 -13.80 0.96 -2.34
CA ALA A 67 -13.73 1.55 -3.68
C ALA A 67 -12.79 0.77 -4.60
N MET A 68 -11.57 0.46 -4.16
CA MET A 68 -10.61 -0.28 -4.96
C MET A 68 -11.15 -1.67 -5.33
N THR A 69 -11.77 -2.39 -4.39
CA THR A 69 -12.27 -3.74 -4.65
C THR A 69 -13.45 -3.70 -5.61
N THR A 70 -14.38 -2.76 -5.43
CA THR A 70 -15.52 -2.56 -6.34
C THR A 70 -15.03 -2.29 -7.76
N GLU A 71 -14.18 -1.28 -7.94
CA GLU A 71 -13.70 -0.87 -9.27
C GLU A 71 -12.92 -2.01 -9.97
N VAL A 72 -12.01 -2.68 -9.25
CA VAL A 72 -11.22 -3.80 -9.82
C VAL A 72 -12.11 -4.99 -10.18
N CYS A 73 -13.11 -5.30 -9.34
CA CYS A 73 -14.01 -6.41 -9.61
C CYS A 73 -14.93 -6.12 -10.81
N GLU A 74 -15.44 -4.90 -10.91
CA GLU A 74 -16.27 -4.46 -12.03
C GLU A 74 -15.48 -4.45 -13.35
N GLU A 75 -14.26 -3.90 -13.34
CA GLU A 75 -13.42 -3.80 -14.54
C GLU A 75 -12.96 -5.18 -15.05
N LEU A 76 -12.61 -6.10 -14.13
CA LEU A 76 -12.02 -7.39 -14.47
C LEU A 76 -13.01 -8.57 -14.44
N GLY A 77 -14.28 -8.34 -14.08
CA GLY A 77 -15.29 -9.39 -13.95
C GLY A 77 -14.98 -10.38 -12.82
N LEU A 78 -14.41 -9.90 -11.72
CA LEU A 78 -14.02 -10.74 -10.57
C LEU A 78 -15.12 -10.75 -9.51
N ALA A 79 -15.14 -11.82 -8.71
CA ALA A 79 -15.96 -11.92 -7.51
C ALA A 79 -15.08 -11.91 -6.26
N THR A 80 -15.67 -11.55 -5.11
CA THR A 80 -15.01 -11.66 -3.81
C THR A 80 -15.71 -12.64 -2.88
N VAL A 81 -14.93 -13.30 -2.03
CA VAL A 81 -15.41 -14.21 -0.98
C VAL A 81 -14.86 -13.80 0.38
N PRO A 82 -15.64 -13.93 1.46
CA PRO A 82 -15.13 -13.69 2.80
C PRO A 82 -14.15 -14.80 3.19
N ARG A 83 -12.99 -14.41 3.73
CA ARG A 83 -12.01 -15.31 4.33
C ARG A 83 -11.81 -14.94 5.79
N GLU A 84 -12.01 -15.89 6.68
CA GLU A 84 -11.66 -15.71 8.09
C GLU A 84 -10.14 -15.78 8.25
N VAL A 85 -9.53 -14.68 8.68
CA VAL A 85 -8.09 -14.59 8.93
C VAL A 85 -7.78 -14.70 10.42
N THR A 86 -8.67 -14.16 11.26
CA THR A 86 -8.58 -14.17 12.72
C THR A 86 -9.94 -14.54 13.28
N PRO A 87 -10.06 -15.63 14.06
CA PRO A 87 -11.33 -16.05 14.64
C PRO A 87 -12.00 -14.93 15.43
N GLY A 88 -13.31 -14.75 15.22
CA GLY A 88 -14.11 -13.74 15.92
C GLY A 88 -13.89 -12.28 15.47
N LEU A 89 -13.02 -12.04 14.49
CA LEU A 89 -12.88 -10.72 13.84
C LEU A 89 -13.61 -10.68 12.50
N ARG A 90 -13.84 -9.46 12.01
CA ARG A 90 -14.43 -9.23 10.70
C ARG A 90 -13.62 -9.98 9.63
N PRO A 91 -14.27 -10.80 8.77
CA PRO A 91 -13.60 -11.45 7.65
C PRO A 91 -12.96 -10.44 6.69
N VAL A 92 -11.89 -10.87 6.04
CA VAL A 92 -11.27 -10.12 4.93
C VAL A 92 -11.91 -10.59 3.63
N MET A 93 -12.26 -9.65 2.74
CA MET A 93 -12.75 -9.99 1.40
C MET A 93 -11.55 -10.29 0.50
N GLU A 94 -11.53 -11.47 -0.11
CA GLU A 94 -10.47 -11.95 -1.01
C GLU A 94 -11.07 -12.24 -2.40
N ILE A 95 -10.25 -12.27 -3.44
CA ILE A 95 -10.71 -12.62 -4.80
C ILE A 95 -11.07 -14.12 -4.85
N ALA A 96 -12.25 -14.42 -5.39
CA ALA A 96 -12.71 -15.79 -5.59
C ALA A 96 -11.77 -16.57 -6.53
N GLY A 97 -11.48 -17.83 -6.19
CA GLY A 97 -10.62 -18.70 -6.99
C GLY A 97 -9.12 -18.54 -6.74
N VAL A 98 -8.70 -17.64 -5.84
CA VAL A 98 -7.31 -17.57 -5.37
C VAL A 98 -7.11 -18.57 -4.24
N ASP A 99 -6.19 -19.52 -4.43
CA ASP A 99 -5.87 -20.52 -3.42
C ASP A 99 -5.25 -19.89 -2.16
N SER A 100 -5.69 -20.34 -0.99
CA SER A 100 -5.09 -19.98 0.30
C SER A 100 -3.59 -20.25 0.37
N GLU A 101 -3.09 -21.31 -0.26
CA GLU A 101 -1.65 -21.61 -0.27
C GLU A 101 -0.85 -20.50 -0.96
N LEU A 102 -1.38 -19.92 -2.04
CA LEU A 102 -0.75 -18.81 -2.75
C LEU A 102 -0.75 -17.53 -1.91
N ILE A 103 -1.85 -17.29 -1.20
CA ILE A 103 -1.96 -16.16 -0.26
C ILE A 103 -0.94 -16.31 0.86
N ASP A 104 -0.82 -17.50 1.45
CA ASP A 104 0.09 -17.75 2.57
C ASP A 104 1.56 -17.71 2.14
N TRP A 105 1.88 -18.21 0.94
CA TRP A 105 3.22 -18.13 0.35
C TRP A 105 3.76 -16.70 0.24
N SER A 106 2.90 -15.74 -0.14
CA SER A 106 3.30 -14.32 -0.25
C SER A 106 3.28 -13.56 1.09
N SER A 107 2.82 -14.19 2.17
CA SER A 107 2.50 -13.57 3.46
C SER A 107 3.61 -13.71 4.51
N THR A 108 4.85 -13.33 4.19
CA THR A 108 6.02 -13.48 5.07
C THR A 108 5.88 -12.80 6.44
N ARG A 109 5.23 -11.63 6.52
CA ARG A 109 4.97 -10.94 7.82
C ARG A 109 4.07 -11.73 8.78
N ARG A 110 3.14 -12.53 8.26
CA ARG A 110 2.26 -13.37 9.11
C ARG A 110 3.05 -14.54 9.70
N HIS A 111 3.97 -15.12 8.94
CA HIS A 111 4.86 -16.18 9.43
C HIS A 111 5.75 -15.67 10.59
N THR A 112 6.39 -14.50 10.45
CA THR A 112 7.24 -13.96 11.52
C THR A 112 6.48 -13.62 12.82
N ARG A 113 5.22 -13.17 12.74
CA ARG A 113 4.40 -12.87 13.95
C ARG A 113 3.86 -14.12 14.64
N ARG A 114 3.64 -15.22 13.93
CA ARG A 114 3.23 -16.51 14.52
C ARG A 114 4.42 -17.28 15.10
N SER A 115 5.63 -17.03 14.60
CA SER A 115 6.86 -17.76 14.98
C SER A 115 7.63 -17.16 16.15
N THR A 116 6.98 -16.77 17.26
CA THR A 116 7.66 -16.69 18.58
C THR A 116 7.95 -18.09 19.13
N GLY A 117 8.50 -18.94 18.27
CA GLY A 117 8.87 -20.33 18.48
C GLY A 117 9.63 -20.81 17.25
N GLY A 118 10.93 -20.50 17.20
CA GLY A 118 11.89 -21.12 16.27
C GLY A 118 11.84 -20.64 14.81
N CYS A 119 12.98 -20.14 14.33
CA CYS A 119 13.25 -19.91 12.92
C CYS A 119 13.56 -21.26 12.23
N PRO A 120 12.85 -21.69 11.18
CA PRO A 120 13.40 -22.64 10.23
C PRO A 120 14.08 -21.85 9.10
N ALA A 121 15.33 -22.22 8.85
CA ALA A 121 16.17 -21.65 7.82
C ALA A 121 15.51 -21.74 6.42
N SER A 122 15.55 -20.62 5.70
CA SER A 122 15.63 -20.51 4.23
C SER A 122 15.00 -21.65 3.41
N ALA A 123 13.73 -21.52 3.04
CA ALA A 123 13.23 -22.12 1.81
C ALA A 123 13.64 -21.19 0.64
N PRO A 124 14.23 -21.71 -0.45
CA PRO A 124 14.60 -20.87 -1.58
C PRO A 124 13.33 -20.34 -2.25
N ALA A 125 13.23 -19.02 -2.38
CA ALA A 125 12.20 -18.37 -3.16
C ALA A 125 12.20 -18.94 -4.59
N ARG A 126 11.17 -19.73 -4.94
CA ARG A 126 10.92 -20.04 -6.36
C ARG A 126 10.69 -18.71 -7.06
N ALA A 127 11.58 -18.40 -8.00
CA ALA A 127 11.51 -17.19 -8.79
C ALA A 127 10.20 -17.14 -9.59
N TRP A 128 9.55 -15.99 -9.57
CA TRP A 128 8.40 -15.66 -10.42
C TRP A 128 8.75 -15.86 -11.91
N PRO A 129 8.01 -16.68 -12.69
CA PRO A 129 8.38 -17.01 -14.08
C PRO A 129 8.32 -15.82 -15.05
N GLY A 130 7.63 -14.73 -14.70
CA GLY A 130 7.36 -13.60 -15.61
C GLY A 130 8.21 -12.34 -15.39
N GLY A 131 9.21 -12.38 -14.51
CA GLY A 131 9.92 -11.17 -14.07
C GLY A 131 11.06 -10.80 -15.00
N ARG A 132 10.88 -9.81 -15.88
CA ARG A 132 12.04 -9.21 -16.59
C ARG A 132 12.98 -8.61 -15.55
N ARG A 133 14.17 -9.22 -15.37
CA ARG A 133 15.26 -8.65 -14.58
C ARG A 133 15.56 -7.25 -15.13
N ARG A 134 15.29 -6.20 -14.35
CA ARG A 134 15.76 -4.85 -14.70
C ARG A 134 17.28 -4.89 -14.77
N ARG A 135 17.85 -4.57 -15.94
CA ARG A 135 19.29 -4.38 -16.09
C ARG A 135 19.73 -3.25 -15.16
N PRO A 136 20.79 -3.41 -14.34
CA PRO A 136 21.32 -2.31 -13.56
C PRO A 136 21.80 -1.20 -14.49
N ALA A 137 21.51 0.05 -14.14
CA ALA A 137 21.95 1.21 -14.90
C ALA A 137 23.49 1.28 -14.92
N PRO A 138 24.12 1.67 -16.05
CA PRO A 138 25.56 1.80 -16.11
C PRO A 138 26.04 2.89 -15.14
N ARG A 139 27.05 2.56 -14.33
CA ARG A 139 27.71 3.49 -13.42
C ARG A 139 28.33 4.63 -14.22
N ARG A 140 27.86 5.87 -14.01
CA ARG A 140 28.50 7.07 -14.56
C ARG A 140 29.86 7.23 -13.89
N ARG A 141 30.95 7.24 -14.68
CA ARG A 141 32.28 7.60 -14.19
C ARG A 141 32.31 9.09 -13.82
N PRO A 142 32.95 9.50 -12.72
CA PRO A 142 33.12 10.90 -12.40
C PRO A 142 34.02 11.57 -13.44
N ARG A 143 33.67 12.80 -13.85
CA ARG A 143 34.54 13.67 -14.65
C ARG A 143 35.66 14.19 -13.75
N ALA A 144 36.91 14.04 -14.19
CA ALA A 144 38.05 14.69 -13.56
C ALA A 144 37.91 16.22 -13.67
N ARG A 145 38.37 16.93 -12.64
CA ARG A 145 38.45 18.40 -12.58
C ARG A 145 39.58 18.91 -13.46
#